data_AF-A0A6C0JHR8-F1
#
_entry.id   AF-A0A6C0JHR8-F1
#
_cell.length_a   1.000
_cell.length_b   1.000
_cell.length_c   1.000
_cell.angle_alpha   90.00
_cell.angle_beta   90.00
_cell.angle_gamma   90.00
#
_symmetry.space_group_name_H-M   'P 1'
#
loop_
_entity.id
_entity.type
_entity.pdbx_description
1 polymer ?
#
loop_
_entity_poly.entity_id
_entity_poly.type
_entity_poly.pdbx_seq_one_letter_code
_entity_poly.pdbx_strand_id
1 'polypeptide(L)' 'FGHREQDIFNNFDGNGHPSTKGDVIIGNDVWIGDNVTIMSGVTIGDGVVIANNSHIVKNIEPY' A
#
# COMPACT_ATOMS: atom_id res chain seq x y z
N PHE A 1 -13.17 12.55 12.87
CA PHE A 1 -13.12 12.37 11.42
C PHE A 1 -11.72 11.86 11.11
N GLY A 2 -11.59 10.57 10.78
CA GLY A 2 -10.31 9.84 10.75
C GLY A 2 -10.25 8.78 11.85
N HIS A 3 -10.80 7.59 11.57
CA HIS A 3 -10.39 6.38 12.27
C HIS A 3 -9.05 5.95 11.66
N ARG A 4 -8.01 5.81 12.48
CA ARG A 4 -6.68 5.37 12.04
C ARG A 4 -6.41 4.00 12.69
N GLU A 5 -6.71 2.92 11.97
CA GLU A 5 -6.43 1.55 12.42
C GLU A 5 -5.03 1.14 11.95
N GLN A 6 -4.03 1.47 12.74
CA GLN A 6 -2.61 1.21 12.42
C GLN A 6 -2.17 -0.19 12.85
N ASP A 7 -2.90 -0.80 13.80
CA ASP A 7 -2.41 -1.96 14.54
C ASP A 7 -3.13 -3.28 14.18
N ILE A 8 -4.03 -3.28 13.20
CA ILE A 8 -4.78 -4.48 12.79
C ILE A 8 -3.93 -5.52 12.03
N PHE A 9 -2.72 -5.17 11.59
CA PHE A 9 -1.86 -6.05 10.76
C PHE A 9 -0.47 -6.31 11.34
N ASN A 10 -0.16 -5.87 12.57
CA ASN A 10 1.21 -5.88 13.08
C ASN A 10 1.83 -7.28 13.25
N ASN A 11 1.05 -8.36 13.22
CA ASN A 11 1.56 -9.73 13.28
C ASN A 11 0.95 -10.60 12.17
N PHE A 12 1.65 -10.67 11.03
CA PHE A 12 1.43 -11.74 10.04
C PHE A 12 2.46 -12.84 10.29
N ASP A 13 2.08 -13.83 11.09
CA ASP A 13 2.95 -14.95 11.51
C ASP A 13 2.98 -16.09 10.46
N GLY A 14 2.31 -15.88 9.32
CA GLY A 14 2.17 -16.86 8.25
C GLY A 14 3.18 -16.65 7.14
N ASN A 15 3.76 -17.74 6.62
CA ASN A 15 4.46 -17.71 5.34
C ASN A 15 3.55 -17.03 4.32
N GLY A 16 3.97 -15.87 3.81
CA GLY A 16 3.23 -15.13 2.78
C GLY A 16 2.91 -16.03 1.58
N HIS A 17 2.00 -15.60 0.71
CA HIS A 17 1.66 -16.37 -0.47
C HIS A 17 2.94 -16.72 -1.27
N PRO A 18 3.19 -17.98 -1.68
CA PRO A 18 4.45 -18.39 -2.29
C PRO A 18 4.80 -17.66 -3.61
N SER A 19 3.87 -16.85 -4.14
CA SER A 19 4.03 -16.03 -5.35
C SER A 19 3.92 -14.52 -5.09
N THR A 20 4.23 -14.03 -3.88
CA THR A 20 4.41 -12.58 -3.66
C THR A 20 5.75 -12.09 -4.24
N LYS A 21 5.74 -10.89 -4.86
CA LYS A 21 6.96 -10.19 -5.32
C LYS A 21 7.69 -9.42 -4.21
N GLY A 22 7.30 -9.62 -2.95
CA GLY A 22 7.82 -8.88 -1.79
C GLY A 22 6.78 -7.97 -1.15
N ASP A 23 7.21 -7.23 -0.14
CA ASP A 23 6.36 -6.36 0.67
C ASP A 23 5.84 -5.16 -0.13
N VAL A 24 4.68 -4.65 0.27
CA VAL A 24 4.16 -3.37 -0.21
C VAL A 24 4.52 -2.31 0.82
N ILE A 25 5.28 -1.31 0.40
CA ILE A 25 5.75 -0.23 1.28
C ILE A 25 4.97 1.03 0.93
N ILE A 26 4.25 1.58 1.91
CA ILE A 26 3.49 2.81 1.77
C ILE A 26 4.17 3.88 2.63
N GLY A 27 4.54 5.00 2.01
CA GLY A 27 5.14 6.15 2.67
C GLY A 27 4.17 6.90 3.58
N ASN A 28 4.63 8.06 4.04
CA ASN A 28 3.90 8.97 4.90
C ASN A 28 2.99 9.89 4.09
N ASP A 29 1.86 10.28 4.68
CA ASP A 29 0.91 11.23 4.06
C ASP A 29 0.38 10.80 2.68
N VAL A 30 0.23 9.49 2.48
CA VAL A 30 -0.32 8.93 1.25
C VAL A 30 -1.85 8.90 1.34
N TRP A 31 -2.53 9.43 0.31
CA TRP A 31 -3.97 9.30 0.17
C TRP A 31 -4.32 8.18 -0.81
N ILE A 32 -5.08 7.19 -0.34
CA ILE A 32 -5.54 6.06 -1.16
C ILE A 32 -7.06 6.18 -1.35
N GLY A 33 -7.47 6.29 -2.61
CA GLY A 33 -8.87 6.31 -3.02
C GLY A 33 -9.57 4.96 -2.83
N ASP A 34 -10.86 4.95 -3.10
CA ASP A 34 -11.69 3.75 -3.00
C ASP A 34 -11.40 2.73 -4.11
N ASN A 35 -11.54 1.44 -3.79
CA ASN A 35 -11.35 0.31 -4.72
C ASN A 35 -9.99 0.32 -5.47
N VAL A 36 -8.91 0.71 -4.78
CA VAL A 36 -7.56 0.66 -5.35
C VAL A 36 -6.97 -0.74 -5.20
N THR A 37 -6.31 -1.22 -6.25
CA THR A 37 -5.52 -2.46 -6.21
C THR A 37 -4.03 -2.16 -6.30
N ILE A 38 -3.26 -2.62 -5.31
CA ILE A 38 -1.79 -2.47 -5.27
C ILE A 38 -1.15 -3.84 -5.46
N MET A 39 -0.27 -3.96 -6.46
CA MET A 39 0.47 -5.19 -6.70
C MET A 39 1.55 -5.40 -5.64
N SER A 40 1.82 -6.67 -5.30
CA SER A 40 2.91 -7.05 -4.39
C SER A 40 4.26 -6.50 -4.86
N GLY A 41 5.14 -6.15 -3.93
CA GLY A 41 6.49 -5.65 -4.22
C GLY A 41 6.56 -4.19 -4.69
N VAL A 42 5.46 -3.44 -4.55
CA VAL A 42 5.39 -2.03 -4.92
C VAL A 42 5.76 -1.13 -3.75
N THR A 43 6.55 -0.08 -4.02
CA THR A 43 6.82 1.03 -3.10
C THR A 43 6.09 2.29 -3.54
N ILE A 44 5.32 2.89 -2.64
CA ILE A 44 4.62 4.17 -2.81
C ILE A 44 5.34 5.20 -1.93
N GLY A 45 5.90 6.23 -2.56
CA GLY A 45 6.58 7.32 -1.86
C GLY A 45 5.66 8.20 -1.01
N ASP A 46 6.28 9.07 -0.21
CA ASP A 46 5.58 10.02 0.64
C ASP A 46 4.75 11.04 -0.18
N GLY A 47 3.63 11.52 0.37
CA GLY A 47 2.78 12.56 -0.24
C GLY A 47 2.01 12.14 -1.50
N VAL A 48 2.05 10.85 -1.88
CA VAL A 48 1.37 10.35 -3.08
C VAL A 48 -0.15 10.32 -2.89
N VAL A 49 -0.89 10.75 -3.91
CA VAL A 49 -2.35 10.63 -3.98
C VAL A 49 -2.75 9.63 -5.06
N ILE A 50 -3.49 8.60 -4.67
CA ILE A 50 -3.99 7.54 -5.56
C ILE A 50 -5.50 7.70 -5.74
N ALA A 51 -5.95 7.85 -6.98
CA ALA A 51 -7.37 8.00 -7.31
C ALA A 51 -8.16 6.69 -7.18
N ASN A 52 -9.48 6.80 -7.04
CA ASN A 52 -10.39 5.65 -6.96
C ASN A 52 -10.26 4.73 -8.19
N ASN A 53 -10.43 3.41 -7.99
CA ASN A 53 -10.34 2.38 -9.03
C ASN A 53 -8.95 2.28 -9.73
N SER A 54 -7.89 2.78 -9.10
CA SER A 54 -6.54 2.72 -9.68
C SER A 54 -5.90 1.34 -9.47
N HIS A 55 -5.09 0.92 -10.46
CA HIS A 55 -4.24 -0.27 -10.38
C HIS A 55 -2.77 0.14 -10.35
N ILE A 56 -2.09 -0.10 -9.23
CA ILE A 56 -0.68 0.23 -9.05
C ILE A 56 0.17 -1.00 -9.35
N VAL A 57 0.87 -0.94 -10.48
CA VAL A 57 1.68 -2.06 -11.01
C VAL A 57 3.19 -1.80 -10.96
N LYS A 58 3.61 -0.62 -10.50
CA LYS A 58 5.01 -0.18 -10.42
C LYS A 58 5.20 0.81 -9.27
N ASN A 59 6.45 1.00 -8.87
CA ASN A 59 6.83 1.94 -7.82
C ASN A 59 6.50 3.39 -8.21
N ILE A 60 6.17 4.19 -7.21
CA ILE A 60 5.86 5.62 -7.32
C ILE A 60 6.86 6.39 -6.45
N GLU A 61 7.56 7.36 -7.04
CA GLU A 61 8.50 8.21 -6.32
C GLU A 61 7.77 9.18 -5.37
N PRO A 62 8.40 9.59 -4.25
CA PRO A 62 7.83 10.59 -3.34
C PRO A 62 7.58 11.94 -4.02
N TYR A 63 6.62 12.70 -3.47
CA TYR A 63 6.35 14.10 -3.82
C TYR A 63 6.92 15.07 -2.79
#